data_AF-A0A8T2HZZ5-F1
#
_entry.id   AF-A0A8T2HZZ5-F1
#
_cell.length_a   1.000
_cell.length_b   1.000
_cell.length_c   1.000
_cell.angle_alpha   90.00
_cell.angle_beta   90.00
_cell.angle_gamma   90.00
#
_symmetry.space_group_name_H-M   'P 1'
#
loop_
_entity.id
_entity.type
_entity.pdbx_description
1 polymer ?
#
loop_
_entity_poly.entity_id
_entity_poly.type
_entity_poly.pdbx_seq_one_letter_code
_entity_poly.pdbx_strand_id
1 'polypeptide(L)'
;MPLQGPAHVPATISPPQVPPGVPTAVDAAAAEKYRNDVLKAHDINAAVAEDVDEASRYMYQLQCARYNVPVPSAVPIQLPEGAPDWAQALAGVVANGLAIVGGRLDTLTSRVDTLTSRVDTLTSRVDTLISRVDTLTSRVSNLEARTGTLEHSTSSVRMLALVTNRSATIPASPLIPVPHRTTGSMPPAFFPPTLGGLDGLTGPEVNELLTFYGLPTQGTLRVRRTRLGNEIGILRTY
;
A
#
# COMPACT_ATOMS: atom_id res chain seq x y z
N MET A 1 -3.49 -44.59 -6.62
CA MET A 1 -2.39 -45.51 -6.98
C MET A 1 -1.07 -44.75 -6.88
N PRO A 2 0.08 -45.43 -6.73
CA PRO A 2 0.29 -46.87 -6.47
C PRO A 2 0.71 -47.08 -4.98
N LEU A 3 1.29 -48.17 -4.47
CA LEU A 3 1.59 -49.54 -4.93
C LEU A 3 0.92 -50.56 -3.95
N GLN A 4 1.20 -51.86 -4.09
CA GLN A 4 0.91 -52.91 -3.10
C GLN A 4 2.21 -53.42 -2.44
N GLY A 5 2.13 -53.77 -1.15
CA GLY A 5 3.07 -54.65 -0.44
C GLY A 5 2.47 -56.05 -0.25
N PRO A 6 3.27 -57.10 -0.04
CA PRO A 6 2.81 -58.49 -0.18
C PRO A 6 1.92 -58.97 0.96
N ALA A 7 1.01 -59.89 0.64
CA ALA A 7 0.17 -60.57 1.62
C ALA A 7 1.02 -61.47 2.53
N HIS A 8 1.14 -61.11 3.81
CA HIS A 8 1.72 -62.01 4.81
C HIS A 8 0.73 -63.11 5.16
N VAL A 9 1.12 -64.34 4.84
CA VAL A 9 0.39 -65.58 5.15
C VAL A 9 0.19 -65.67 6.67
N PRO A 10 -1.01 -66.04 7.17
CA PRO A 10 -1.18 -66.32 8.59
C PRO A 10 -0.37 -67.57 8.94
N ALA A 11 0.69 -67.39 9.74
CA ALA A 11 1.47 -68.51 10.24
C ALA A 11 0.64 -69.27 11.28
N THR A 12 0.00 -70.36 10.85
CA THR A 12 -0.65 -71.32 11.74
C THR A 12 0.43 -72.00 12.57
N ILE A 13 0.74 -71.45 13.75
CA ILE A 13 1.63 -72.08 14.72
C ILE A 13 0.88 -73.28 15.29
N SER A 14 1.10 -74.46 14.71
CA SER A 14 0.66 -75.72 15.30
C SER A 14 1.22 -75.83 16.72
N PRO A 15 0.42 -76.22 17.73
CA PRO A 15 0.92 -76.38 19.09
C PRO A 15 2.03 -77.45 19.12
N PRO A 16 3.09 -77.27 19.94
CA PRO A 16 4.23 -78.17 19.95
C PRO A 16 3.78 -79.57 20.41
N GLN A 17 4.02 -80.59 19.58
CA GLN A 17 3.76 -81.97 19.99
C GLN A 17 4.79 -82.42 21.02
N VAL A 18 4.30 -82.86 22.18
CA VAL A 18 5.13 -83.44 23.24
C VAL A 18 5.48 -84.88 22.84
N PRO A 19 6.77 -85.26 22.77
CA PRO A 19 7.16 -86.62 22.42
C PRO A 19 6.76 -87.63 23.52
N PRO A 20 6.35 -88.86 23.15
CA PRO A 20 5.87 -89.85 24.12
C PRO A 20 7.02 -90.43 24.94
N GLY A 21 6.96 -90.27 26.27
CA GLY A 21 7.96 -90.86 27.18
C GLY A 21 8.26 -90.08 28.48
N VAL A 22 7.53 -89.01 28.81
CA VAL A 22 7.76 -88.25 30.05
C VAL A 22 7.12 -88.95 31.26
N PRO A 23 7.85 -89.20 32.37
CA PRO A 23 7.26 -89.72 33.60
C PRO A 23 6.22 -88.74 34.18
N THR A 24 4.99 -89.21 34.38
CA THR A 24 3.98 -88.46 35.12
C THR A 24 4.38 -88.36 36.60
N ALA A 25 4.26 -87.16 37.19
CA ALA A 25 4.58 -86.82 38.58
C ALA A 25 6.07 -86.56 38.92
N VAL A 26 6.77 -85.75 38.12
CA VAL A 26 7.88 -84.93 38.63
C VAL A 26 7.43 -83.46 38.68
N ASP A 27 7.18 -83.01 39.91
CA ASP A 27 6.96 -81.63 40.36
C ASP A 27 6.05 -80.69 39.53
N ALA A 28 4.76 -80.72 39.86
CA ALA A 28 3.87 -79.56 39.62
C ALA A 28 4.43 -78.27 40.24
N ALA A 29 5.15 -78.37 41.35
CA ALA A 29 5.87 -77.26 42.00
C ALA A 29 6.97 -76.65 41.11
N ALA A 30 7.65 -77.45 40.28
CA ALA A 30 8.66 -76.97 39.35
C ALA A 30 8.03 -76.25 38.15
N ALA A 31 6.89 -76.75 37.65
CA ALA A 31 6.11 -76.08 36.61
C ALA A 31 5.52 -74.73 37.09
N GLU A 32 5.07 -74.67 38.35
CA GLU A 32 4.57 -73.44 38.97
C GLU A 32 5.68 -72.44 39.26
N LYS A 33 6.83 -72.91 39.76
CA LYS A 33 8.04 -72.09 39.90
C LYS A 33 8.47 -71.48 38.56
N TYR A 34 8.57 -72.31 37.51
CA TYR A 34 8.92 -71.84 36.17
C TYR A 34 7.94 -70.78 35.65
N ARG A 35 6.63 -70.95 35.88
CA ARG A 35 5.60 -69.94 35.55
C ARG A 35 5.84 -68.61 36.26
N ASN A 36 6.16 -68.65 37.56
CA ASN A 36 6.43 -67.45 38.36
C ASN A 36 7.75 -66.77 37.97
N ASP A 37 8.79 -67.54 37.65
CA ASP A 37 10.07 -67.01 37.18
C ASP A 37 9.92 -66.31 35.81
N VAL A 38 9.07 -66.84 34.91
CA VAL A 38 8.73 -66.21 33.62
C VAL A 38 7.94 -64.91 33.80
N LEU A 39 6.96 -64.87 34.70
CA LEU A 39 6.21 -63.63 35.01
C LEU A 39 7.15 -62.55 35.57
N LYS A 40 8.02 -62.91 36.53
CA LYS A 40 9.00 -61.98 37.09
C LYS A 40 9.99 -61.45 36.04
N ALA A 41 10.41 -62.29 35.09
CA ALA A 41 11.25 -61.85 33.97
C ALA A 41 10.51 -60.91 33.00
N HIS A 42 9.21 -61.12 32.78
CA HIS A 42 8.36 -60.22 32.01
C HIS A 42 8.23 -58.84 32.68
N ASP A 43 7.98 -58.80 33.99
CA ASP A 43 7.85 -57.54 34.75
C ASP A 43 9.17 -56.75 34.77
N ILE A 44 10.31 -57.43 34.89
CA ILE A 44 11.64 -56.81 34.78
C ILE A 44 11.86 -56.23 33.37
N ASN A 45 11.49 -56.97 32.31
CA ASN A 45 11.61 -56.47 30.94
C ASN A 45 10.69 -55.27 30.67
N ALA A 46 9.51 -55.22 31.30
CA ALA A 46 8.60 -54.08 31.20
C ALA A 46 9.20 -52.82 31.86
N ALA A 47 9.73 -52.94 33.08
CA ALA A 47 10.40 -51.83 33.77
C ALA A 47 11.63 -51.32 32.99
N VAL A 48 12.47 -52.22 32.47
CA VAL A 48 13.64 -51.85 31.64
C VAL A 48 13.22 -51.16 30.33
N ALA A 49 12.08 -51.52 29.74
CA ALA A 49 11.56 -50.83 28.57
C ALA A 49 11.09 -49.40 28.88
N GLU A 50 10.50 -49.19 30.06
CA GLU A 50 10.06 -47.87 30.54
C GLU A 50 11.27 -46.93 30.81
N ASP A 51 12.29 -47.42 31.51
CA ASP A 51 13.57 -46.71 31.73
C ASP A 51 14.26 -46.30 30.41
N VAL A 52 14.27 -47.19 29.41
CA VAL A 52 14.88 -46.94 28.10
C VAL A 52 14.10 -45.90 27.29
N ASP A 53 12.78 -45.90 27.39
CA ASP A 53 11.88 -44.94 26.75
C ASP A 53 12.00 -43.54 27.40
N GLU A 54 12.09 -43.47 28.73
CA GLU A 54 12.38 -42.23 29.45
C GLU A 54 13.78 -41.66 29.13
N ALA A 55 14.83 -42.49 29.16
CA ALA A 55 16.18 -42.11 28.75
C ALA A 55 16.22 -41.59 27.30
N SER A 56 15.42 -42.18 26.41
CA SER A 56 15.29 -41.75 25.01
C SER A 56 14.62 -40.38 24.89
N ARG A 57 13.58 -40.11 25.68
CA ARG A 57 12.95 -38.77 25.77
C ARG A 57 13.93 -37.71 26.27
N TYR A 58 14.69 -38.02 27.32
CA TYR A 58 15.66 -37.09 27.92
C TYR A 58 16.79 -36.73 26.93
N MET A 59 17.35 -37.72 26.23
CA MET A 59 18.35 -37.49 25.19
C MET A 59 17.82 -36.63 24.03
N TYR A 60 16.56 -36.83 23.62
CA TYR A 60 15.93 -36.01 22.59
C TYR A 60 15.78 -34.53 23.02
N GLN A 61 15.35 -34.27 24.26
CA GLN A 61 15.24 -32.91 24.80
C GLN A 61 16.59 -32.18 24.84
N LEU A 62 17.65 -32.85 25.33
CA LEU A 62 19.01 -32.31 25.33
C LEU A 62 19.49 -31.97 23.91
N GLN A 63 19.10 -32.77 22.92
CA GLN A 63 19.45 -32.54 21.52
C GLN A 63 18.69 -31.34 20.94
N CYS A 64 17.38 -31.19 21.21
CA CYS A 64 16.63 -29.99 20.82
C CYS A 64 17.23 -28.71 21.42
N ALA A 65 17.58 -28.73 22.71
CA ALA A 65 18.22 -27.60 23.40
C ALA A 65 19.60 -27.26 22.79
N ARG A 66 20.41 -28.27 22.47
CA ARG A 66 21.75 -28.09 21.86
C ARG A 66 21.70 -27.45 20.46
N TYR A 67 20.65 -27.74 19.68
CA TYR A 67 20.52 -27.26 18.30
C TYR A 67 19.55 -26.07 18.15
N ASN A 68 19.06 -25.50 19.26
CA ASN A 68 18.11 -24.37 19.29
C ASN A 68 16.87 -24.60 18.40
N VAL A 69 16.43 -25.86 18.32
CA VAL A 69 15.20 -26.26 17.62
C VAL A 69 14.04 -26.09 18.60
N PRO A 70 12.92 -25.46 18.22
CA PRO A 70 11.77 -25.33 19.10
C PRO A 70 11.28 -26.72 19.53
N VAL A 71 11.42 -27.00 20.83
CA VAL A 71 10.90 -28.21 21.46
C VAL A 71 9.37 -28.20 21.28
N PRO A 72 8.73 -29.28 20.82
CA PRO A 72 7.27 -29.33 20.72
C PRO A 72 6.65 -29.04 22.10
N SER A 73 5.75 -28.07 22.14
CA SER A 73 5.29 -27.33 23.33
C SER A 73 4.47 -28.13 24.35
N ALA A 74 4.53 -29.46 24.30
CA ALA A 74 3.67 -30.37 25.05
C ALA A 74 4.41 -31.20 26.12
N VAL A 75 5.74 -31.13 26.21
CA VAL A 75 6.49 -31.81 27.28
C VAL A 75 6.85 -30.80 28.38
N PRO A 76 6.09 -30.73 29.49
CA PRO A 76 6.55 -30.00 30.66
C PRO A 76 7.87 -30.59 31.14
N ILE A 77 8.75 -29.77 31.71
CA ILE A 77 9.99 -30.26 32.32
C ILE A 77 9.59 -31.06 33.57
N GLN A 78 9.44 -32.37 33.39
CA GLN A 78 9.23 -33.31 34.46
C GLN A 78 10.55 -33.46 35.20
N LEU A 79 10.59 -32.89 36.41
CA LEU A 79 11.69 -33.15 37.33
C LEU A 79 11.57 -34.61 37.83
N PRO A 80 12.68 -35.36 37.97
CA PRO A 80 12.63 -36.74 38.43
C PRO A 80 12.01 -36.83 39.83
N GLU A 81 11.33 -37.94 40.12
CA GLU A 81 10.72 -38.16 41.44
C GLU A 81 11.79 -38.07 42.55
N GLY A 82 11.53 -37.24 43.56
CA GLY A 82 12.49 -36.92 44.62
C GLY A 82 13.38 -35.70 44.38
N ALA A 83 13.15 -34.92 43.31
CA ALA A 83 13.85 -33.65 43.11
C ALA A 83 13.66 -32.66 44.29
N PRO A 84 14.74 -31.99 44.75
CA PRO A 84 14.69 -31.12 45.93
C PRO A 84 13.90 -29.83 45.70
N ASP A 85 13.28 -29.29 46.76
CA ASP A 85 12.35 -28.14 46.73
C ASP A 85 12.87 -26.93 45.94
N TRP A 86 14.16 -26.63 46.03
CA TRP A 86 14.77 -25.50 45.31
C TRP A 86 14.74 -25.69 43.78
N ALA A 87 14.80 -26.92 43.29
CA ALA A 87 14.70 -27.24 41.87
C ALA A 87 13.26 -27.07 41.37
N GLN A 88 12.27 -27.48 42.17
CA GLN A 88 10.85 -27.23 41.86
C GLN A 88 10.52 -25.73 41.84
N ALA A 89 11.04 -24.97 42.81
CA ALA A 89 10.87 -23.52 42.86
C ALA A 89 11.46 -22.83 41.62
N LEU A 90 12.67 -23.20 41.18
CA LEU A 90 13.28 -22.68 39.95
C LEU A 90 12.47 -23.05 38.70
N ALA A 91 11.99 -24.30 38.59
CA ALA A 91 11.15 -24.73 37.47
C ALA A 91 9.85 -23.90 37.39
N GLY A 92 9.20 -23.61 38.52
CA GLY A 92 8.02 -22.73 38.58
C GLY A 92 8.32 -21.29 38.16
N VAL A 93 9.45 -20.73 38.59
CA VAL A 93 9.90 -19.38 38.17
C VAL A 93 10.17 -19.32 36.66
N VAL A 94 10.85 -20.32 36.10
CA VAL A 94 11.14 -20.40 34.66
C VAL A 94 9.86 -20.59 33.84
N ALA A 95 8.94 -21.46 34.28
CA ALA A 95 7.65 -21.67 33.62
C ALA A 95 6.79 -20.39 33.60
N ASN A 96 6.71 -19.67 34.72
CA ASN A 96 6.01 -18.39 34.80
C ASN A 96 6.67 -17.32 33.90
N GLY A 97 8.01 -17.21 33.93
CA GLY A 97 8.76 -16.33 33.04
C GLY A 97 8.50 -16.60 31.56
N LEU A 98 8.48 -17.88 31.16
CA LEU A 98 8.19 -18.29 29.79
C LEU A 98 6.73 -17.98 29.38
N ALA A 99 5.77 -18.21 30.28
CA ALA A 99 4.36 -17.87 30.04
C ALA A 99 4.16 -16.35 29.83
N ILE A 100 4.83 -15.51 30.65
CA ILE A 100 4.82 -14.05 30.50
C ILE A 100 5.45 -13.63 29.16
N VAL A 101 6.55 -14.26 28.75
CA VAL A 101 7.19 -13.99 27.45
C VAL A 101 6.28 -14.40 26.29
N GLY A 102 5.61 -15.56 26.38
CA GLY A 102 4.63 -16.02 25.40
C GLY A 102 3.49 -15.02 25.19
N GLY A 103 2.78 -14.64 26.26
CA GLY A 103 1.69 -13.66 26.15
C GLY A 103 2.14 -12.28 25.65
N ARG A 104 3.40 -11.88 25.89
CA ARG A 104 3.99 -10.67 25.30
C ARG A 104 4.28 -10.82 23.81
N LEU A 105 4.69 -12.00 23.35
CA LEU A 105 4.86 -12.30 21.93
C LEU A 105 3.52 -12.32 21.21
N ASP A 106 2.48 -12.96 21.77
CA ASP A 106 1.14 -12.99 21.18
C ASP A 106 0.54 -11.57 21.03
N THR A 107 0.76 -10.73 22.05
CA THR A 107 0.40 -9.30 22.01
C THR A 107 1.18 -8.54 20.94
N LEU A 108 2.46 -8.87 20.75
CA LEU A 108 3.29 -8.24 19.72
C LEU A 108 2.85 -8.64 18.31
N THR A 109 2.60 -9.94 18.07
CA THR A 109 2.06 -10.47 16.81
C THR A 109 0.75 -9.78 16.44
N SER A 110 -0.21 -9.73 17.37
CA SER A 110 -1.50 -9.05 17.17
C SER A 110 -1.36 -7.56 16.79
N ARG A 111 -0.34 -6.88 17.34
CA ARG A 111 -0.02 -5.47 17.01
C ARG A 111 0.66 -5.33 15.65
N VAL A 112 1.49 -6.30 15.25
CA VAL A 112 2.10 -6.34 13.91
C VAL A 112 1.03 -6.58 12.86
N ASP A 113 0.13 -7.53 13.05
CA ASP A 113 -0.99 -7.80 12.13
C ASP A 113 -1.87 -6.55 11.94
N THR A 114 -2.23 -5.89 13.05
CA THR A 114 -2.96 -4.61 13.04
C THR A 114 -2.21 -3.51 12.29
N LEU A 115 -0.88 -3.46 12.39
CA LEU A 115 -0.06 -2.49 11.67
C LEU A 115 -0.03 -2.79 10.17
N THR A 116 0.13 -4.06 9.78
CA THR A 116 0.08 -4.52 8.38
C THR A 116 -1.23 -4.09 7.72
N SER A 117 -2.38 -4.42 8.30
CA SER A 117 -3.69 -4.03 7.73
C SER A 117 -3.87 -2.50 7.60
N ARG A 118 -3.25 -1.71 8.50
CA ARG A 118 -3.24 -0.25 8.41
C ARG A 118 -2.33 0.27 7.30
N VAL A 119 -1.21 -0.41 7.03
CA VAL A 119 -0.32 -0.10 5.90
C VAL A 119 -1.03 -0.42 4.59
N ASP A 120 -1.66 -1.59 4.45
CA ASP A 120 -2.43 -1.96 3.26
C ASP A 120 -3.54 -0.93 2.95
N THR A 121 -4.30 -0.54 3.98
CA THR A 121 -5.32 0.51 3.88
C THR A 121 -4.74 1.87 3.45
N LEU A 122 -3.53 2.20 3.90
CA LEU A 122 -2.85 3.43 3.51
C LEU A 122 -2.38 3.37 2.04
N THR A 123 -1.83 2.25 1.60
CA THR A 123 -1.43 2.00 0.21
C THR A 123 -2.60 2.21 -0.75
N SER A 124 -3.75 1.55 -0.52
CA SER A 124 -4.93 1.72 -1.38
C SER A 124 -5.47 3.17 -1.42
N ARG A 125 -5.30 3.92 -0.32
CA ARG A 125 -5.65 5.36 -0.27
C ARG A 125 -4.67 6.22 -1.07
N VAL A 126 -3.39 5.87 -1.08
CA VAL A 126 -2.36 6.53 -1.91
C VAL A 126 -2.61 6.26 -3.39
N ASP A 127 -2.89 5.02 -3.78
CA ASP A 127 -3.23 4.66 -5.16
C ASP A 127 -4.45 5.45 -5.66
N THR A 128 -5.51 5.52 -4.84
CA THR A 128 -6.71 6.33 -5.11
C THR A 128 -6.37 7.82 -5.27
N LEU A 129 -5.42 8.34 -4.49
CA LEU A 129 -4.99 9.73 -4.59
C LEU A 129 -4.20 9.99 -5.88
N ILE A 130 -3.32 9.07 -6.28
CA ILE A 130 -2.55 9.13 -7.54
C ILE A 130 -3.52 9.21 -8.73
N SER A 131 -4.48 8.29 -8.84
CA SER A 131 -5.47 8.32 -9.95
C SER A 131 -6.29 9.61 -10.00
N ARG A 132 -6.57 10.23 -8.84
CA ARG A 132 -7.24 11.53 -8.77
C ARG A 132 -6.35 12.68 -9.23
N VAL A 133 -5.04 12.62 -8.95
CA VAL A 133 -4.05 13.58 -9.45
C VAL A 133 -3.91 13.45 -10.96
N ASP A 134 -3.78 12.25 -11.51
CA ASP A 134 -3.70 12.02 -12.97
C ASP A 134 -4.94 12.56 -13.70
N THR A 135 -6.12 12.36 -13.11
CA THR A 135 -7.39 12.92 -13.61
C THR A 135 -7.39 14.44 -13.57
N LEU A 136 -6.83 15.05 -12.52
CA LEU A 136 -6.75 16.50 -12.38
C LEU A 136 -5.75 17.10 -13.39
N THR A 137 -4.56 16.52 -13.52
CA THR A 137 -3.55 16.87 -14.53
C THR A 137 -4.16 16.86 -15.94
N SER A 138 -4.84 15.77 -16.30
CA SER A 138 -5.53 15.63 -17.59
C SER A 138 -6.55 16.74 -17.85
N ARG A 139 -7.28 17.16 -16.80
CA ARG A 139 -8.25 18.26 -16.88
C ARG A 139 -7.57 19.62 -17.02
N VAL A 140 -6.44 19.85 -16.35
CA VAL A 140 -5.67 21.09 -16.47
C VAL A 140 -5.14 21.24 -17.89
N SER A 141 -4.51 20.20 -18.46
CA SER A 141 -4.02 20.24 -19.85
C SER A 141 -5.13 20.46 -20.89
N ASN A 142 -6.34 19.95 -20.64
CA ASN A 142 -7.50 20.26 -21.49
C ASN A 142 -7.92 21.74 -21.39
N LEU A 143 -7.88 22.33 -20.18
CA LEU A 143 -8.16 23.75 -20.00
C LEU A 143 -7.10 24.62 -20.68
N GLU A 144 -5.81 24.29 -20.55
CA GLU A 144 -4.69 24.98 -21.21
C GLU A 144 -4.83 24.97 -22.75
N ALA A 145 -5.18 23.82 -23.34
CA ALA A 145 -5.44 23.72 -24.77
C ALA A 145 -6.64 24.59 -25.21
N ARG A 146 -7.68 24.67 -24.38
CA ARG A 146 -8.87 25.51 -24.64
C ARG A 146 -8.57 27.00 -24.49
N THR A 147 -7.78 27.41 -23.49
CA THR A 147 -7.36 28.82 -23.34
C THR A 147 -6.45 29.25 -24.49
N GLY A 148 -5.47 28.43 -24.90
CA GLY A 148 -4.65 28.71 -26.10
C GLY A 148 -5.49 28.84 -27.39
N THR A 149 -6.54 28.04 -27.54
CA THR A 149 -7.49 28.15 -28.67
C THR A 149 -8.27 29.48 -28.62
N LEU A 150 -8.69 29.92 -27.44
CA LEU A 150 -9.37 31.20 -27.23
C LEU A 150 -8.43 32.40 -27.44
N GLU A 151 -7.18 32.31 -27.02
CA GLU A 151 -6.14 33.33 -27.28
C GLU A 151 -5.87 33.49 -28.78
N HIS A 152 -5.78 32.38 -29.51
CA HIS A 152 -5.59 32.41 -30.96
C HIS A 152 -6.81 33.01 -31.69
N SER A 153 -8.03 32.65 -31.24
CA SER A 153 -9.28 33.22 -31.77
C SER A 153 -9.39 34.72 -31.47
N THR A 154 -9.05 35.14 -30.25
CA THR A 154 -9.01 36.55 -29.83
C THR A 154 -7.99 37.35 -30.63
N SER A 155 -6.80 36.79 -30.86
CA SER A 155 -5.77 37.38 -31.71
C SER A 155 -6.25 37.57 -33.15
N SER A 156 -7.00 36.59 -33.67
CA SER A 156 -7.59 36.64 -35.02
C SER A 156 -8.68 37.71 -35.13
N VAL A 157 -9.58 37.80 -34.15
CA VAL A 157 -10.60 38.87 -34.04
C VAL A 157 -9.95 40.24 -33.94
N ARG A 158 -8.89 40.38 -33.13
CA ARG A 158 -8.14 41.64 -33.00
C ARG A 158 -7.48 42.02 -34.33
N MET A 159 -6.83 41.09 -35.02
CA MET A 159 -6.22 41.35 -36.33
C MET A 159 -7.25 41.78 -37.37
N LEU A 160 -8.43 41.16 -37.39
CA LEU A 160 -9.54 41.57 -38.25
C LEU A 160 -9.98 43.01 -37.95
N ALA A 161 -10.23 43.35 -36.68
CA ALA A 161 -10.63 44.70 -36.27
C ALA A 161 -9.57 45.77 -36.66
N LEU A 162 -8.28 45.47 -36.46
CA LEU A 162 -7.18 46.34 -36.89
C LEU A 162 -7.14 46.55 -38.41
N VAL A 163 -7.36 45.50 -39.20
CA VAL A 163 -7.39 45.59 -40.68
C VAL A 163 -8.61 46.39 -41.15
N THR A 164 -9.79 46.17 -40.57
CA THR A 164 -10.99 46.94 -40.91
C THR A 164 -10.83 48.43 -40.55
N ASN A 165 -10.32 48.74 -39.36
CA ASN A 165 -10.07 50.12 -38.93
C ASN A 165 -9.03 50.81 -39.82
N ARG A 166 -8.02 50.09 -40.30
CA ARG A 166 -7.02 50.60 -41.25
C ARG A 166 -7.61 51.03 -42.59
N SER A 167 -8.78 50.51 -42.98
CA SER A 167 -9.52 50.94 -44.17
C SER A 167 -10.42 52.17 -43.93
N ALA A 168 -10.52 52.68 -42.70
CA ALA A 168 -11.28 53.89 -42.40
C ALA A 168 -10.54 55.15 -42.90
N THR A 169 -11.14 55.84 -43.87
CA THR A 169 -10.52 57.01 -44.55
C THR A 169 -11.35 58.28 -44.49
N ILE A 170 -12.65 58.19 -44.20
CA ILE A 170 -13.57 59.33 -44.10
C ILE A 170 -14.21 59.40 -42.71
N PRO A 171 -14.67 60.58 -42.23
CA PRO A 171 -15.25 60.71 -40.90
C PRO A 171 -16.45 59.79 -40.61
N ALA A 172 -17.20 59.40 -41.65
CA ALA A 172 -18.32 58.46 -41.55
C ALA A 172 -17.91 56.97 -41.60
N SER A 173 -16.63 56.64 -41.83
CA SER A 173 -16.15 55.25 -41.84
C SER A 173 -16.39 54.62 -40.47
N PRO A 174 -17.02 53.43 -40.39
CA PRO A 174 -17.24 52.73 -39.13
C PRO A 174 -15.91 52.23 -38.54
N LEU A 175 -15.82 52.20 -37.22
CA LEU A 175 -14.72 51.58 -36.48
C LEU A 175 -15.22 50.37 -35.69
N ILE A 176 -14.42 49.31 -35.69
CA ILE A 176 -14.63 48.10 -34.89
C ILE A 176 -13.82 48.23 -33.59
N PRO A 177 -14.45 48.00 -32.40
CA PRO A 177 -13.73 47.91 -31.13
C PRO A 177 -12.60 46.88 -31.18
N VAL A 178 -11.39 47.29 -30.81
CA VAL A 178 -10.20 46.43 -30.86
C VAL A 178 -9.97 45.78 -29.48
N PRO A 179 -10.02 44.43 -29.34
CA PRO A 179 -9.73 43.75 -28.08
C PRO A 179 -8.34 44.07 -27.54
N HIS A 180 -8.20 44.10 -26.21
CA HIS A 180 -6.92 44.33 -25.54
C HIS A 180 -5.89 43.23 -25.87
N ARG A 181 -4.62 43.61 -26.07
CA ARG A 181 -3.57 42.71 -26.60
C ARG A 181 -3.31 41.47 -25.75
N THR A 182 -3.35 41.62 -24.42
CA THR A 182 -2.92 40.56 -23.48
C THR A 182 -4.07 39.91 -22.71
N THR A 183 -5.19 40.62 -22.55
CA THR A 183 -6.34 40.15 -21.75
C THR A 183 -7.55 39.78 -22.59
N GLY A 184 -7.56 40.13 -23.88
CA GLY A 184 -8.70 39.89 -24.78
C GLY A 184 -9.97 40.68 -24.46
N SER A 185 -9.97 41.51 -23.40
CA SER A 185 -11.12 42.32 -23.01
C SER A 185 -11.49 43.32 -24.10
N MET A 186 -12.78 43.61 -24.23
CA MET A 186 -13.27 44.67 -25.12
C MET A 186 -13.10 46.05 -24.47
N PRO A 187 -12.85 47.12 -25.25
CA PRO A 187 -12.75 48.47 -24.73
C PRO A 187 -14.09 48.96 -24.15
N PRO A 188 -14.08 50.03 -23.33
CA PRO A 188 -15.29 50.67 -22.81
C PRO A 188 -16.36 50.97 -23.87
N ALA A 189 -17.63 50.95 -23.46
CA ALA A 189 -18.77 51.06 -24.36
C ALA A 189 -18.86 52.40 -25.14
N PHE A 190 -18.15 53.43 -24.72
CA PHE A 190 -18.03 54.71 -25.45
C PHE A 190 -16.98 54.67 -26.58
N PHE A 191 -16.41 53.52 -26.91
CA PHE A 191 -15.52 53.36 -28.07
C PHE A 191 -16.18 53.99 -29.32
N PRO A 192 -15.49 54.91 -30.02
CA PRO A 192 -16.12 55.71 -31.06
C PRO A 192 -16.58 54.83 -32.23
N PRO A 193 -17.86 54.89 -32.65
CA PRO A 193 -18.38 54.02 -33.71
C PRO A 193 -17.87 54.40 -35.10
N THR A 194 -17.26 55.58 -35.26
CA THR A 194 -16.76 56.10 -36.53
C THR A 194 -15.44 56.85 -36.38
N LEU A 195 -14.71 57.01 -37.48
CA LEU A 195 -13.45 57.77 -37.52
C LEU A 195 -13.63 59.23 -37.07
N GLY A 196 -14.75 59.88 -37.44
CA GLY A 196 -15.09 61.22 -36.98
C GLY A 196 -15.43 61.27 -35.48
N GLY A 197 -16.00 60.19 -34.93
CA GLY A 197 -16.18 60.04 -33.48
C GLY A 197 -14.84 59.97 -32.73
N LEU A 198 -13.85 59.30 -33.31
CA LEU A 198 -12.48 59.22 -32.77
C LEU A 198 -11.77 60.59 -32.77
N ASP A 199 -11.95 61.38 -33.85
CA ASP A 199 -11.55 62.79 -33.91
C ASP A 199 -12.29 63.67 -32.88
N GLY A 200 -13.50 63.26 -32.46
CA GLY A 200 -14.34 63.96 -31.49
C GLY A 200 -13.99 63.73 -30.01
N LEU A 201 -13.28 62.65 -29.67
CA LEU A 201 -13.05 62.25 -28.27
C LEU A 201 -12.37 63.34 -27.42
N THR A 202 -12.92 63.60 -26.24
CA THR A 202 -12.37 64.54 -25.25
C THR A 202 -11.05 64.05 -24.65
N GLY A 203 -10.34 64.96 -23.98
CA GLY A 203 -9.09 64.64 -23.29
C GLY A 203 -9.18 63.50 -22.27
N PRO A 204 -10.21 63.45 -21.42
CA PRO A 204 -10.47 62.33 -20.51
C PRO A 204 -10.79 61.00 -21.21
N GLU A 205 -11.67 60.98 -22.23
CA GLU A 205 -12.05 59.76 -22.94
C GLU A 205 -10.86 59.12 -23.67
N VAL A 206 -10.00 59.94 -24.30
CA VAL A 206 -8.73 59.47 -24.88
C VAL A 206 -7.81 58.89 -23.81
N ASN A 207 -7.77 59.47 -22.61
CA ASN A 207 -6.96 58.94 -21.52
C ASN A 207 -7.48 57.60 -21.00
N GLU A 208 -8.79 57.46 -20.84
CA GLU A 208 -9.40 56.22 -20.37
C GLU A 208 -9.17 55.06 -21.37
N LEU A 209 -9.32 55.32 -22.68
CA LEU A 209 -8.95 54.33 -23.71
C LEU A 209 -7.45 54.01 -23.72
N LEU A 210 -6.57 55.00 -23.58
CA LEU A 210 -5.13 54.74 -23.47
C LEU A 210 -4.79 53.90 -22.23
N THR A 211 -5.37 54.22 -21.07
CA THR A 211 -5.22 53.44 -19.83
C THR A 211 -5.74 52.02 -20.01
N PHE A 212 -6.89 51.83 -20.66
CA PHE A 212 -7.42 50.51 -21.01
C PHE A 212 -6.44 49.70 -21.89
N TYR A 213 -5.78 50.35 -22.85
CA TYR A 213 -4.76 49.72 -23.69
C TYR A 213 -3.35 49.63 -23.06
N GLY A 214 -3.19 50.00 -21.78
CA GLY A 214 -1.89 50.00 -21.09
C GLY A 214 -0.89 51.04 -21.62
N LEU A 215 -1.38 52.08 -22.29
CA LEU A 215 -0.58 53.10 -22.99
C LEU A 215 -0.41 54.38 -22.15
N PRO A 216 0.73 55.09 -22.27
CA PRO A 216 0.95 56.36 -21.56
C PRO A 216 -0.08 57.44 -21.90
N THR A 217 -0.58 58.15 -20.89
CA THR A 217 -1.53 59.28 -20.99
C THR A 217 -0.85 60.66 -21.00
N GLN A 218 0.48 60.68 -21.11
CA GLN A 218 1.29 61.91 -21.18
C GLN A 218 1.37 62.50 -22.60
N GLY A 219 1.59 63.81 -22.66
CA GLY A 219 1.70 64.60 -23.90
C GLY A 219 0.44 65.41 -24.23
N THR A 220 0.49 66.15 -25.33
CA THR A 220 -0.67 66.91 -25.85
C THR A 220 -1.76 65.97 -26.35
N LEU A 221 -3.01 66.45 -26.41
CA LEU A 221 -4.16 65.66 -26.90
C LEU A 221 -3.87 65.03 -28.27
N ARG A 222 -3.20 65.77 -29.16
CA ARG A 222 -2.76 65.34 -30.49
C ARG A 222 -1.85 64.10 -30.42
N VAL A 223 -0.81 64.13 -29.58
CA VAL A 223 0.11 62.98 -29.38
C VAL A 223 -0.64 61.76 -28.81
N ARG A 224 -1.58 62.00 -27.89
CA ARG A 224 -2.39 60.94 -27.29
C ARG A 224 -3.35 60.29 -28.29
N ARG A 225 -4.00 61.09 -29.15
CA ARG A 225 -4.84 60.58 -30.25
C ARG A 225 -4.04 59.80 -31.28
N THR A 226 -2.86 60.26 -31.69
CA THR A 226 -1.97 59.48 -32.58
C THR A 226 -1.55 58.15 -31.95
N ARG A 227 -1.23 58.14 -30.65
CA ARG A 227 -0.90 56.91 -29.90
C ARG A 227 -2.08 55.92 -29.86
N LEU A 228 -3.29 56.41 -29.56
CA LEU A 228 -4.51 55.62 -29.56
C LEU A 228 -4.85 55.09 -30.97
N GLY A 229 -4.77 55.95 -31.99
CA GLY A 229 -5.01 55.61 -33.39
C GLY A 229 -4.11 54.48 -33.87
N ASN A 230 -2.80 54.58 -33.59
CA ASN A 230 -1.84 53.52 -33.92
C ASN A 230 -2.17 52.18 -33.25
N GLU A 231 -2.67 52.20 -32.01
CA GLU A 231 -3.03 50.99 -31.27
C GLU A 231 -4.28 50.29 -31.83
N ILE A 232 -5.24 51.07 -32.35
CA ILE A 232 -6.51 50.57 -32.89
C ILE A 232 -6.53 50.45 -34.43
N GLY A 233 -5.39 50.66 -35.10
CA GLY A 233 -5.17 50.38 -36.53
C GLY A 233 -5.27 51.56 -37.49
N ILE A 234 -5.45 52.80 -37.01
CA ILE A 234 -5.60 53.99 -37.84
C ILE A 234 -4.24 54.50 -38.33
N LEU A 235 -4.06 54.54 -39.66
CA LEU A 235 -2.87 55.11 -40.30
C LEU A 235 -3.04 56.60 -40.61
N ARG A 236 -3.22 57.42 -39.58
CA ARG A 236 -3.28 58.88 -39.73
C ARG A 236 -2.52 59.58 -38.61
N THR A 237 -1.70 60.55 -38.98
CA THR A 237 -1.16 61.54 -38.05
C THR A 237 -2.23 62.60 -37.79
N TYR A 238 -2.69 62.66 -36.54
CA TYR A 238 -3.51 63.77 -36.03
C TYR A 238 -2.66 65.03 -35.88
#